data_AF-K2AN20-F1
#
_entry.id   AF-K2AN20-F1
#
_cell.length_a   1.000
_cell.length_b   1.000
_cell.length_c   1.000
_cell.angle_alpha   90.00
_cell.angle_beta   90.00
_cell.angle_gamma   90.00
#
_symmetry.space_group_name_H-M   'P 1'
#
loop_
_entity.id
_entity.type
_entity.pdbx_description
1 polymer ?
#
loop_
_entity_poly.entity_id
_entity_poly.type
_entity_poly.pdbx_seq_one_letter_code
_entity_poly.pdbx_strand_id
1 'polypeptide(L)'
;MRSTSQLIEIHFSGLYYNPQQEQDFLATHTIGYLKAAEQGFFMAFDVSKRTSDDEVRRLNGRGEEALRNAPDSEAHEAFRFALMVFTFMPELADKRFTITKYARPFNLESPTSGTDVLQRIRELQIGIAKISTGQVERDFGALNTSSSLIRTYEFFKVGDELSQRLTKEQLKAEEEAAIKKTVQRLTSDIPGLDSL
;
A
#
# COMPACT_ATOMS: atom_id res chain seq x y z
N MET A 1 10.32 0.47 -5.65
CA MET A 1 10.12 -0.72 -4.78
C MET A 1 11.43 -1.28 -4.25
N ARG A 2 12.31 -1.84 -5.08
CA ARG A 2 13.57 -2.45 -4.62
C ARG A 2 14.42 -1.58 -3.69
N SER A 3 14.71 -0.33 -4.08
CA SER A 3 15.49 0.58 -3.25
C SER A 3 14.82 0.87 -1.91
N THR A 4 13.50 1.08 -1.89
CA THR A 4 12.73 1.28 -0.66
C THR A 4 12.77 0.04 0.24
N SER A 5 12.54 -1.15 -0.33
CA SER A 5 12.62 -2.45 0.36
C SER A 5 13.98 -2.63 1.05
N GLN A 6 15.06 -2.38 0.30
CA GLN A 6 16.42 -2.47 0.83
C GLN A 6 16.69 -1.44 1.93
N LEU A 7 16.31 -0.17 1.74
CA LEU A 7 16.51 0.87 2.75
C LEU A 7 15.76 0.57 4.05
N ILE A 8 14.51 0.12 3.95
CA ILE A 8 13.71 -0.29 5.11
C ILE A 8 14.34 -1.49 5.82
N GLU A 9 14.85 -2.47 5.07
CA GLU A 9 15.54 -3.62 5.65
C GLU A 9 16.83 -3.21 6.38
N ILE A 10 17.61 -2.29 5.79
CA ILE A 10 18.81 -1.76 6.45
C ILE A 10 18.41 -0.97 7.71
N HIS A 11 17.35 -0.16 7.68
CA HIS A 11 16.84 0.57 8.86
C HIS A 11 16.56 -0.37 10.03
N PHE A 12 15.79 -1.43 9.80
CA PHE A 12 15.41 -2.39 10.86
C PHE A 12 16.51 -3.40 11.20
N SER A 13 17.51 -3.58 10.34
CA SER A 13 18.68 -4.42 10.67
C SER A 13 19.58 -3.84 11.76
N GLY A 14 19.42 -2.55 12.09
CA GLY A 14 20.30 -1.84 13.03
C GLY A 14 21.73 -1.67 12.52
N LEU A 15 22.01 -2.00 11.26
CA LEU A 15 23.30 -1.76 10.64
C LEU A 15 23.60 -0.26 10.63
N TYR A 16 24.86 0.08 10.92
CA TYR A 16 25.31 1.47 10.94
C TYR A 16 25.53 1.96 9.50
N TYR A 17 24.73 2.94 9.07
CA TYR A 17 24.88 3.64 7.79
C TYR A 17 24.36 5.07 7.92
N ASN A 18 24.67 5.91 6.95
CA ASN A 18 24.26 7.31 6.92
C ASN A 18 22.71 7.42 6.87
N PRO A 19 22.04 7.83 7.97
CA PRO A 19 20.59 7.92 8.01
C PRO A 19 20.05 9.01 7.07
N GLN A 20 20.83 10.06 6.77
CA GLN A 20 20.32 11.18 5.99
C GLN A 20 19.92 10.77 4.57
N GLN A 21 20.73 9.93 3.92
CA GLN A 21 20.44 9.47 2.56
C GLN A 21 19.18 8.60 2.49
N GLU A 22 18.94 7.79 3.51
CA GLU A 22 17.70 7.03 3.65
C GLU A 22 16.50 7.96 3.80
N GLN A 23 16.59 8.90 4.74
CA GLN A 23 15.53 9.83 5.08
C GLN A 23 15.14 10.65 3.86
N ASP A 24 16.12 11.19 3.13
CA ASP A 24 15.91 11.96 1.91
C ASP A 24 15.26 11.10 0.81
N PHE A 25 15.69 9.85 0.64
CA PHE A 25 15.13 8.95 -0.37
C PHE A 25 13.69 8.55 -0.03
N LEU A 26 13.43 8.18 1.23
CA LEU A 26 12.10 7.81 1.70
C LEU A 26 11.13 8.99 1.62
N ALA A 27 11.53 10.17 2.07
CA ALA A 27 10.73 11.38 2.04
C ALA A 27 10.42 11.87 0.62
N THR A 28 11.36 11.72 -0.31
CA THR A 28 11.19 12.23 -1.68
C THR A 28 10.54 11.19 -2.59
N HIS A 29 11.14 10.01 -2.71
CA HIS A 29 10.73 9.03 -3.72
C HIS A 29 9.64 8.11 -3.22
N THR A 30 9.76 7.61 -1.98
CA THR A 30 8.81 6.62 -1.46
C THR A 30 7.46 7.26 -1.12
N ILE A 31 7.48 8.40 -0.41
CA ILE A 31 6.25 9.17 -0.16
C ILE A 31 5.65 9.69 -1.47
N GLY A 32 6.47 10.13 -2.44
CA GLY A 32 5.99 10.53 -3.77
C GLY A 32 5.22 9.42 -4.47
N TYR A 33 5.76 8.20 -4.50
CA TYR A 33 5.08 7.02 -5.03
C TYR A 33 3.73 6.75 -4.32
N LEU A 34 3.71 6.80 -2.99
CA LEU A 34 2.48 6.53 -2.23
C LEU A 34 1.41 7.61 -2.42
N LYS A 35 1.81 8.86 -2.65
CA LYS A 35 0.90 9.94 -3.05
C LYS A 35 0.34 9.71 -4.45
N ALA A 36 1.17 9.27 -5.40
CA ALA A 36 0.72 8.90 -6.74
C ALA A 36 -0.27 7.72 -6.70
N ALA A 37 -0.02 6.71 -5.86
CA ALA A 37 -0.96 5.60 -5.66
C ALA A 37 -2.30 6.05 -5.05
N GLU A 38 -2.28 7.00 -4.09
CA GLU A 38 -3.51 7.61 -3.56
C GLU A 38 -4.24 8.43 -4.63
N GLN A 39 -3.53 9.19 -5.46
CA GLN A 39 -4.12 9.89 -6.60
C GLN A 39 -4.79 8.91 -7.58
N GLY A 40 -4.10 7.82 -7.95
CA GLY A 40 -4.62 6.80 -8.85
C GLY A 40 -5.84 6.07 -8.30
N PHE A 41 -5.93 5.90 -6.98
CA PHE A 41 -7.14 5.41 -6.33
C PHE A 41 -8.35 6.31 -6.66
N PHE A 42 -8.21 7.63 -6.47
CA PHE A 42 -9.28 8.58 -6.75
C PHE A 42 -9.64 8.70 -8.24
N MET A 43 -8.68 8.43 -9.14
CA MET A 43 -8.94 8.41 -10.57
C MET A 43 -9.67 7.14 -11.02
N ALA A 44 -9.33 5.98 -10.44
CA ALA A 44 -9.90 4.68 -10.78
C ALA A 44 -11.25 4.43 -10.10
N PHE A 45 -11.46 4.97 -8.91
CA PHE A 45 -12.71 4.87 -8.17
C PHE A 45 -13.52 6.16 -8.34
N ASP A 46 -14.57 6.09 -9.15
CA ASP A 46 -15.60 7.12 -9.20
C ASP A 46 -16.37 7.15 -7.88
N VAL A 47 -15.86 7.94 -6.94
CA VAL A 47 -16.36 8.09 -5.56
C VAL A 47 -17.86 8.44 -5.56
N SER A 48 -18.36 9.09 -6.60
CA SER A 48 -19.76 9.51 -6.75
C SER A 48 -20.76 8.36 -6.94
N LYS A 49 -20.31 7.17 -7.34
CA LYS A 49 -21.22 6.05 -7.70
C LYS A 49 -21.48 5.04 -6.58
N ARG A 50 -20.69 5.04 -5.51
CA ARG A 50 -20.72 3.94 -4.50
C ARG A 50 -20.48 4.35 -3.05
N THR A 51 -20.44 5.64 -2.75
CA THR A 51 -20.09 6.14 -1.41
C THR A 51 -21.16 7.12 -0.94
N SER A 52 -21.48 7.11 0.37
CA SER A 52 -22.48 8.04 0.93
C SER A 52 -22.04 9.50 0.73
N ASP A 53 -22.99 10.44 0.59
CA ASP A 53 -22.71 11.85 0.27
C ASP A 53 -21.69 12.53 1.22
N ASP A 54 -21.64 12.14 2.50
CA ASP A 54 -20.67 12.65 3.47
C ASP A 54 -19.25 12.11 3.25
N GLU A 55 -19.15 10.88 2.75
CA GLU A 55 -17.89 10.21 2.43
C GLU A 55 -17.33 10.74 1.10
N VAL A 56 -18.22 10.98 0.12
CA VAL A 56 -17.91 11.70 -1.13
C VAL A 56 -17.37 13.10 -0.84
N ARG A 57 -17.97 13.85 0.08
CA ARG A 57 -17.48 15.20 0.46
C ARG A 57 -16.10 15.16 1.13
N ARG A 58 -15.86 14.21 2.04
CA ARG A 58 -14.51 14.02 2.65
C ARG A 58 -13.46 13.60 1.63
N LEU A 59 -13.85 12.77 0.66
CA LEU A 59 -12.96 12.25 -0.37
C LEU A 59 -12.68 13.29 -1.46
N ASN A 60 -13.68 14.08 -1.89
CA ASN A 60 -13.52 15.14 -2.89
C ASN A 60 -12.67 16.31 -2.40
N GLY A 61 -12.88 16.79 -1.16
CA GLY A 61 -12.03 17.83 -0.58
C GLY A 61 -10.57 17.41 -0.38
N ARG A 62 -10.31 16.10 -0.35
CA ARG A 62 -8.97 15.50 -0.20
C ARG A 62 -8.35 15.08 -1.53
N GLY A 63 -9.17 14.73 -2.53
CA GLY A 63 -8.74 14.41 -3.90
C GLY A 63 -8.16 15.62 -4.62
N GLU A 64 -8.68 16.83 -4.37
CA GLU A 64 -8.16 18.07 -4.98
C GLU A 64 -6.73 18.44 -4.57
N GLU A 65 -6.24 17.97 -3.41
CA GLU A 65 -4.83 18.09 -3.00
C GLU A 65 -3.95 16.99 -3.60
N ALA A 66 -4.48 15.77 -3.70
CA ALA A 66 -3.76 14.61 -4.26
C ALA A 66 -3.56 14.72 -5.78
N LEU A 67 -4.54 15.25 -6.53
CA LEU A 67 -4.53 15.36 -7.99
C LEU A 67 -3.54 16.39 -8.57
N ARG A 68 -2.83 17.16 -7.74
CA ARG A 68 -1.93 18.25 -8.20
C ARG A 68 -0.51 17.79 -8.57
N ASN A 69 -0.11 16.56 -8.24
CA ASN A 69 1.31 16.24 -8.05
C ASN A 69 1.91 15.16 -8.97
N ALA A 70 1.13 14.39 -9.73
CA ALA A 70 1.67 13.38 -10.65
C ALA A 70 0.93 13.33 -12.01
N PRO A 71 1.61 12.98 -13.12
CA PRO A 71 0.96 12.65 -14.39
C PRO A 71 -0.03 11.49 -14.22
N ASP A 72 -1.17 11.58 -14.91
CA ASP A 72 -2.28 10.61 -14.84
C ASP A 72 -1.84 9.15 -15.02
N SER A 73 -0.87 8.89 -15.90
CA SER A 73 -0.34 7.54 -16.16
C SER A 73 0.45 6.98 -14.97
N GLU A 74 1.29 7.80 -14.33
CA GLU A 74 2.10 7.38 -13.17
C GLU A 74 1.22 7.10 -11.95
N ALA A 75 0.16 7.90 -11.76
CA ALA A 75 -0.81 7.69 -10.70
C ALA A 75 -1.55 6.35 -10.86
N HIS A 76 -2.01 6.03 -12.08
CA HIS A 76 -2.67 4.75 -12.37
C HIS A 76 -1.74 3.55 -12.15
N GLU A 77 -0.50 3.63 -12.64
CA GLU A 77 0.47 2.54 -12.48
C GLU A 77 0.82 2.32 -10.99
N ALA A 78 1.07 3.39 -10.24
CA ALA A 78 1.36 3.31 -8.81
C ALA A 78 0.19 2.69 -8.03
N PHE A 79 -1.05 3.06 -8.37
CA PHE A 79 -2.24 2.50 -7.74
C PHE A 79 -2.42 1.01 -8.06
N ARG A 80 -2.35 0.63 -9.34
CA ARG A 80 -2.49 -0.78 -9.77
C ARG A 80 -1.44 -1.66 -9.11
N PHE A 81 -0.19 -1.21 -9.09
CA PHE A 81 0.89 -1.94 -8.46
C PHE A 81 0.67 -2.07 -6.94
N ALA A 82 0.26 -0.99 -6.26
CA ALA A 82 -0.05 -1.05 -4.83
C ALA A 82 -1.17 -2.06 -4.52
N LEU A 83 -2.23 -2.08 -5.34
CA LEU A 83 -3.33 -3.04 -5.19
C LEU A 83 -2.87 -4.49 -5.37
N MET A 84 -2.02 -4.74 -6.37
CA MET A 84 -1.41 -6.05 -6.59
C MET A 84 -0.58 -6.47 -5.38
N VAL A 85 0.29 -5.60 -4.85
CA VAL A 85 1.08 -5.90 -3.64
C VAL A 85 0.15 -6.29 -2.49
N PHE A 86 -0.87 -5.50 -2.18
CA PHE A 86 -1.83 -5.82 -1.13
C PHE A 86 -2.55 -7.17 -1.35
N THR A 87 -2.78 -7.54 -2.60
CA THR A 87 -3.42 -8.83 -2.96
C THR A 87 -2.52 -10.02 -2.65
N PHE A 88 -1.21 -9.88 -2.89
CA PHE A 88 -0.23 -10.96 -2.69
C PHE A 88 0.43 -10.95 -1.31
N MET A 89 0.24 -9.90 -0.51
CA MET A 89 0.76 -9.83 0.86
C MET A 89 0.43 -11.05 1.73
N PRO A 90 -0.80 -11.61 1.75
CA PRO A 90 -1.10 -12.80 2.56
C PRO A 90 -0.28 -14.05 2.19
N GLU A 91 0.15 -14.14 0.93
CA GLU A 91 0.88 -15.30 0.39
C GLU A 91 2.40 -15.13 0.52
N LEU A 92 2.90 -13.92 0.26
CA LEU A 92 4.33 -13.64 0.12
C LEU A 92 4.96 -13.02 1.36
N ALA A 93 4.17 -12.48 2.30
CA ALA A 93 4.73 -11.89 3.52
C ALA A 93 5.46 -12.91 4.39
N ASP A 94 6.42 -12.43 5.20
CA ASP A 94 7.16 -13.29 6.12
C ASP A 94 6.23 -13.97 7.12
N LYS A 95 6.30 -15.31 7.14
CA LYS A 95 5.44 -16.15 7.98
C LYS A 95 5.54 -15.81 9.46
N ARG A 96 6.67 -15.26 9.93
CA ARG A 96 6.86 -14.82 11.31
C ARG A 96 5.86 -13.75 11.74
N PHE A 97 5.37 -12.94 10.81
CA PHE A 97 4.32 -11.93 11.06
C PHE A 97 2.90 -12.44 10.77
N THR A 98 2.75 -13.68 10.29
CA THR A 98 1.43 -14.28 10.01
C THR A 98 0.98 -15.28 11.08
N ILE A 99 1.91 -15.85 11.85
CA ILE A 99 1.64 -16.94 12.80
C ILE A 99 1.80 -16.45 14.25
N THR A 100 0.72 -15.96 14.83
CA THR A 100 0.60 -15.88 16.29
C THR A 100 -0.73 -16.49 16.73
N LYS A 101 -0.69 -17.70 17.31
CA LYS A 101 -1.87 -18.45 17.78
C LYS A 101 -2.71 -17.73 18.86
N TYR A 102 -2.24 -16.60 19.41
CA TYR A 102 -2.90 -15.87 20.50
C TYR A 102 -2.81 -14.35 20.42
N ALA A 103 -2.07 -13.80 19.44
CA ALA A 103 -2.06 -12.37 19.14
C ALA A 103 -2.75 -12.20 17.80
N ARG A 104 -3.72 -11.27 17.71
CA ARG A 104 -4.49 -10.98 16.50
C ARG A 104 -3.58 -11.09 15.27
N PRO A 105 -3.91 -11.88 14.24
CA PRO A 105 -3.08 -11.93 13.04
C PRO A 105 -2.80 -10.49 12.64
N PHE A 106 -1.53 -10.12 12.58
CA PHE A 106 -1.13 -8.82 12.08
C PHE A 106 -1.80 -8.74 10.71
N ASN A 107 -2.80 -7.88 10.56
CA ASN A 107 -3.84 -8.07 9.55
C ASN A 107 -3.26 -7.79 8.14
N LEU A 108 -2.49 -8.74 7.61
CA LEU A 108 -1.83 -8.77 6.30
C LEU A 108 -2.79 -9.28 5.22
N GLU A 109 -4.04 -9.51 5.58
CA GLU A 109 -5.13 -9.82 4.66
C GLU A 109 -5.25 -8.75 3.57
N SER A 110 -5.64 -9.19 2.38
CA SER A 110 -5.93 -8.29 1.28
C SER A 110 -7.10 -7.37 1.65
N PRO A 111 -7.05 -6.09 1.24
CA PRO A 111 -8.10 -5.14 1.56
C PRO A 111 -9.44 -5.58 0.96
N THR A 112 -10.51 -5.40 1.72
CA THR A 112 -11.85 -5.90 1.35
C THR A 112 -12.75 -4.82 0.77
N SER A 113 -12.46 -3.54 1.03
CA SER A 113 -13.22 -2.38 0.54
C SER A 113 -12.30 -1.34 -0.13
N GLY A 114 -12.85 -0.46 -0.98
CA GLY A 114 -12.10 0.68 -1.50
C GLY A 114 -11.62 1.63 -0.40
N THR A 115 -12.42 1.77 0.67
CA THR A 115 -12.05 2.54 1.87
C THR A 115 -10.89 1.90 2.63
N ASP A 116 -10.84 0.56 2.71
CA ASP A 116 -9.70 -0.17 3.29
C ASP A 116 -8.45 0.02 2.43
N VAL A 117 -8.53 -0.09 1.10
CA VAL A 117 -7.40 0.20 0.19
C VAL A 117 -6.81 1.59 0.46
N LEU A 118 -7.65 2.62 0.48
CA LEU A 118 -7.20 4.00 0.73
C LEU A 118 -6.59 4.14 2.13
N GLN A 119 -7.20 3.52 3.14
CA GLN A 119 -6.67 3.49 4.50
C GLN A 119 -5.28 2.85 4.53
N ARG A 120 -5.09 1.69 3.88
CA ARG A 120 -3.80 1.01 3.81
C ARG A 120 -2.75 1.88 3.14
N ILE A 121 -3.05 2.53 2.01
CA ILE A 121 -2.10 3.45 1.35
C ILE A 121 -1.64 4.56 2.32
N ARG A 122 -2.56 5.16 3.07
CA ARG A 122 -2.23 6.20 4.06
C ARG A 122 -1.45 5.66 5.25
N GLU A 123 -1.76 4.45 5.70
CA GLU A 123 -0.97 3.76 6.73
C GLU A 123 0.49 3.61 6.29
N LEU A 124 0.74 3.24 5.02
CA LEU A 124 2.08 3.19 4.44
C LEU A 124 2.74 4.58 4.44
N GLN A 125 2.02 5.63 4.05
CA GLN A 125 2.55 7.00 4.04
C GLN A 125 2.99 7.44 5.45
N ILE A 126 2.15 7.17 6.46
CA ILE A 126 2.47 7.47 7.86
C ILE A 126 3.67 6.64 8.34
N GLY A 127 3.70 5.34 8.01
CA GLY A 127 4.81 4.45 8.36
C GLY A 127 6.14 4.95 7.81
N ILE A 128 6.18 5.27 6.52
CA ILE A 128 7.38 5.81 5.87
C ILE A 128 7.76 7.18 6.41
N ALA A 129 6.81 8.08 6.66
CA ALA A 129 7.09 9.39 7.24
C ALA A 129 7.71 9.28 8.64
N LYS A 130 7.24 8.32 9.45
CA LYS A 130 7.83 8.06 10.78
C LYS A 130 9.26 7.51 10.68
N ILE A 131 9.51 6.60 9.74
CA ILE A 131 10.88 6.10 9.47
C ILE A 131 11.77 7.24 8.99
N SER A 132 11.34 8.00 7.99
CA SER A 132 12.12 9.10 7.39
C SER A 132 12.37 10.28 8.33
N THR A 133 11.61 10.41 9.41
CA THR A 133 11.82 11.44 10.45
C THR A 133 12.56 10.92 11.68
N GLY A 134 12.97 9.65 11.68
CA GLY A 134 13.67 9.02 12.81
C GLY A 134 12.78 8.75 14.02
N GLN A 135 11.46 8.73 13.86
CA GLN A 135 10.50 8.44 14.94
C GLN A 135 10.33 6.93 15.21
N VAL A 136 10.94 6.08 14.39
CA VAL A 136 10.94 4.62 14.54
C VAL A 136 12.35 4.16 14.89
N GLU A 137 12.47 3.37 15.95
CA GLU A 137 13.74 2.77 16.37
C GLU A 137 14.35 1.88 15.26
N ARG A 138 15.68 1.82 15.22
CA ARG A 138 16.46 1.14 14.18
C ARG A 138 16.78 -0.30 14.57
N ASP A 139 15.73 -1.08 14.80
CA ASP A 139 15.86 -2.49 15.11
C ASP A 139 14.57 -3.25 14.78
N PHE A 140 14.68 -4.55 14.56
CA PHE A 140 13.53 -5.40 14.25
C PHE A 140 12.50 -5.50 15.39
N GLY A 141 12.87 -5.20 16.63
CA GLY A 141 11.94 -5.11 17.76
C GLY A 141 10.89 -4.02 17.55
N ALA A 142 11.25 -2.91 16.90
CA ALA A 142 10.34 -1.82 16.55
C ALA A 142 9.15 -2.29 15.70
N LEU A 143 9.31 -3.30 14.84
CA LEU A 143 8.21 -3.84 14.03
C LEU A 143 7.07 -4.41 14.91
N ASN A 144 7.42 -5.01 16.05
CA ASN A 144 6.42 -5.63 16.94
C ASN A 144 5.57 -4.59 17.71
N THR A 145 5.90 -3.31 17.62
CA THR A 145 5.18 -2.23 18.33
C THR A 145 3.87 -1.82 17.65
N SER A 146 3.73 -2.06 16.34
CA SER A 146 2.53 -1.69 15.59
C SER A 146 2.31 -2.57 14.36
N SER A 147 1.08 -3.08 14.20
CA SER A 147 0.68 -3.79 12.98
C SER A 147 0.80 -2.95 11.72
N SER A 148 0.65 -1.61 11.81
CA SER A 148 0.80 -0.73 10.65
C SER A 148 2.25 -0.68 10.16
N LEU A 149 3.21 -0.80 11.06
CA LEU A 149 4.63 -0.77 10.72
C LEU A 149 5.06 -2.09 10.08
N ILE A 150 4.55 -3.23 10.59
CA ILE A 150 4.70 -4.54 9.93
C ILE A 150 4.11 -4.50 8.53
N ARG A 151 2.89 -3.97 8.35
CA ARG A 151 2.30 -3.82 7.02
C ARG A 151 3.13 -2.96 6.09
N THR A 152 3.71 -1.88 6.62
CA THR A 152 4.59 -1.01 5.85
C THR A 152 5.83 -1.77 5.40
N TYR A 153 6.50 -2.47 6.32
CA TYR A 153 7.65 -3.31 6.04
C TYR A 153 7.34 -4.37 4.98
N GLU A 154 6.30 -5.20 5.23
CA GLU A 154 5.92 -6.31 4.35
C GLU A 154 5.45 -5.83 2.98
N PHE A 155 4.74 -4.69 2.89
CA PHE A 155 4.33 -4.14 1.60
C PHE A 155 5.52 -3.90 0.68
N PHE A 156 6.60 -3.28 1.18
CA PHE A 156 7.76 -3.02 0.34
C PHE A 156 8.58 -4.27 0.04
N LYS A 157 8.66 -5.23 0.98
CA LYS A 157 9.31 -6.53 0.75
C LYS A 157 8.59 -7.34 -0.32
N VAL A 158 7.26 -7.47 -0.21
CA VAL A 158 6.41 -8.16 -1.18
C VAL A 158 6.45 -7.45 -2.54
N GLY A 159 6.43 -6.11 -2.55
CA GLY A 159 6.55 -5.35 -3.80
C GLY A 159 7.88 -5.56 -4.53
N ASP A 160 8.99 -5.65 -3.81
CA ASP A 160 10.29 -6.00 -4.38
C ASP A 160 10.30 -7.45 -4.91
N GLU A 161 9.77 -8.40 -4.13
CA GLU A 161 9.67 -9.80 -4.53
C GLU A 161 8.82 -9.99 -5.80
N LEU A 162 7.66 -9.36 -5.89
CA LEU A 162 6.83 -9.38 -7.10
C LEU A 162 7.56 -8.81 -8.32
N SER A 163 8.30 -7.72 -8.13
CA SER A 163 9.10 -7.10 -9.19
C SER A 163 10.23 -8.00 -9.69
N GLN A 164 10.69 -8.96 -8.88
CA GLN A 164 11.72 -9.94 -9.22
C GLN A 164 11.14 -11.21 -9.86
N ARG A 165 9.94 -11.64 -9.43
CA ARG A 165 9.30 -12.89 -9.87
C ARG A 165 8.57 -12.75 -11.20
N LEU A 166 8.00 -11.59 -11.49
CA LEU A 166 7.11 -11.41 -12.63
C LEU A 166 7.79 -10.55 -13.71
N THR A 167 7.75 -11.02 -14.97
CA THR A 167 8.08 -10.17 -16.11
C THR A 167 7.07 -9.02 -16.23
N LYS A 168 7.40 -7.93 -16.92
CA LYS A 168 6.47 -6.78 -17.11
C LYS A 168 5.11 -7.21 -17.69
N GLU A 169 5.10 -8.22 -18.55
CA GLU A 169 3.87 -8.74 -19.17
C GLU A 169 3.05 -9.58 -18.17
N GLN A 170 3.71 -10.38 -17.32
CA GLN A 170 3.06 -11.13 -16.25
C GLN A 170 2.55 -10.23 -15.13
N LEU A 171 3.28 -9.16 -14.79
CA LEU A 171 2.82 -8.12 -13.85
C LEU A 171 1.51 -7.52 -14.32
N LYS A 172 1.40 -7.16 -15.60
CA LYS A 172 0.16 -6.59 -16.15
C LYS A 172 -1.01 -7.57 -16.08
N ALA A 173 -0.79 -8.85 -16.38
CA ALA A 173 -1.84 -9.86 -16.33
C ALA A 173 -2.31 -10.15 -14.89
N GLU A 174 -1.38 -10.25 -13.94
CA GLU A 174 -1.69 -10.44 -12.51
C GLU A 174 -2.34 -9.21 -11.90
N GLU A 175 -1.92 -8.00 -12.29
CA GLU A 175 -2.61 -6.76 -11.92
C GLU A 175 -4.06 -6.76 -12.41
N GLU A 176 -4.32 -7.11 -13.67
CA GLU A 176 -5.68 -7.19 -14.21
C GLU A 176 -6.53 -8.23 -13.47
N ALA A 177 -5.95 -9.38 -13.11
CA ALA A 177 -6.61 -10.40 -12.32
C ALA A 177 -6.90 -9.94 -10.88
N ALA A 178 -5.94 -9.29 -10.22
CA ALA A 178 -6.08 -8.75 -8.87
C ALA A 178 -7.10 -7.61 -8.81
N ILE A 179 -7.08 -6.70 -9.78
CA ILE A 179 -8.08 -5.63 -9.93
C ILE A 179 -9.45 -6.27 -10.15
N LYS A 180 -9.59 -7.20 -11.09
CA LYS A 180 -10.88 -7.86 -11.38
C LYS A 180 -11.44 -8.61 -10.16
N LYS A 181 -10.60 -9.33 -9.42
CA LYS A 181 -10.98 -10.06 -8.19
C LYS A 181 -11.38 -9.11 -7.06
N THR A 182 -10.64 -8.01 -6.90
CA THR A 182 -10.97 -6.99 -5.89
C THR A 182 -12.26 -6.28 -6.27
N VAL A 183 -12.40 -5.81 -7.51
CA VAL A 183 -13.62 -5.18 -8.02
C VAL A 183 -14.82 -6.11 -7.92
N GLN A 184 -14.68 -7.40 -8.25
CA GLN A 184 -15.74 -8.40 -8.09
C GLN A 184 -16.18 -8.56 -6.63
N ARG A 185 -15.24 -8.64 -5.68
CA ARG A 185 -15.55 -8.64 -4.24
C ARG A 185 -16.25 -7.36 -3.80
N LEU A 186 -15.77 -6.22 -4.27
CA LEU A 186 -16.36 -4.90 -4.00
C LEU A 186 -17.77 -4.73 -4.57
N THR A 187 -18.12 -5.50 -5.61
CA THR A 187 -19.47 -5.52 -6.20
C THR A 187 -20.41 -6.54 -5.58
N SER A 188 -19.90 -7.66 -5.06
CA SER A 188 -20.74 -8.74 -4.50
C SER A 188 -21.32 -8.42 -3.12
N ASP A 189 -20.77 -7.44 -2.41
CA ASP A 189 -21.25 -7.02 -1.09
C ASP A 189 -22.41 -5.99 -1.15
N ILE A 190 -22.99 -5.76 -2.34
CA ILE A 190 -24.21 -4.96 -2.54
C ILE A 190 -25.34 -5.90 -2.95
N PRO A 191 -26.33 -6.20 -2.08
CA PRO A 191 -27.48 -6.99 -2.47
C PRO A 191 -28.29 -6.24 -3.54
N GLY A 192 -28.46 -6.83 -4.74
CA GLY A 192 -29.46 -6.37 -5.73
C GLY A 192 -28.98 -6.05 -7.15
N LEU A 193 -27.77 -6.43 -7.57
CA LEU A 193 -27.26 -6.12 -8.93
C LEU A 193 -27.34 -7.27 -9.95
N ASP A 194 -27.97 -8.40 -9.62
CA ASP A 194 -28.20 -9.51 -10.56
C ASP A 194 -29.40 -9.27 -11.52
N SER A 195 -29.90 -8.04 -11.65
CA SER A 195 -31.09 -7.76 -12.48
C SER A 195 -31.08 -6.42 -13.22
N LEU A 196 -29.95 -6.05 -13.83
CA LEU A 196 -29.90 -5.03 -14.89
C LEU A 196 -29.10 -5.52 -16.10
#